data_AF-A0A1G1WFR4-F1
#
_entry.id   AF-A0A1G1WFR4-F1
#
_cell.length_a   1.000
_cell.length_b   1.000
_cell.length_c   1.000
_cell.angle_alpha   90.00
_cell.angle_beta   90.00
_cell.angle_gamma   90.00
#
_symmetry.space_group_name_H-M   'P 1'
#
loop_
_entity.id
_entity.type
_entity.pdbx_description
1 polymer ?
#
loop_
_entity_poly.entity_id
_entity_poly.type
_entity_poly.pdbx_seq_one_letter_code
_entity_poly.pdbx_strand_id
1 'polypeptide(L)'
;MPGVLPDGSDDQYAVASGATLTDATIFAVFNQTANAGAKVVVGGALNGSLWFGTDFDERGYLGVAAVSTIAKTTSVAPVGSAMLLTGQYTSAGSSAILRVNRVDDTGTVTAQTISTANDTVIARGASSNTFNGTIYEIVFYNRLLSTAEIALVENYLKAKWNTP
;
A
#
# COMPACT_ATOMS: atom_id res chain seq x y z
N MET A 1 -17.82 -9.65 -0.95
CA MET A 1 -16.78 -10.62 -1.35
C MET A 1 -16.07 -11.07 -0.09
N PRO A 2 -15.61 -12.33 0.02
CA PRO A 2 -14.87 -12.78 1.20
C PRO A 2 -13.52 -12.04 1.29
N GLY A 3 -13.13 -11.62 2.48
CA GLY A 3 -11.90 -10.87 2.74
C GLY A 3 -11.65 -10.77 4.24
N VAL A 4 -10.50 -10.21 4.61
CA VAL A 4 -10.16 -9.90 6.00
C VAL A 4 -10.80 -8.56 6.36
N LEU A 5 -11.41 -8.46 7.55
CA LEU A 5 -12.20 -7.30 7.99
C LEU A 5 -11.63 -6.66 9.26
N PRO A 6 -10.54 -5.87 9.16
CA PRO A 6 -10.07 -5.08 10.29
C PRO A 6 -11.08 -3.99 10.67
N ASP A 7 -11.36 -3.85 11.96
CA ASP A 7 -12.35 -2.90 12.49
C ASP A 7 -11.84 -1.46 12.64
N GLY A 8 -10.53 -1.25 12.45
CA GLY A 8 -9.88 0.05 12.60
C GLY A 8 -9.44 0.39 14.02
N SER A 9 -9.45 -0.55 14.96
CA SER A 9 -9.03 -0.33 16.35
C SER A 9 -7.69 -1.00 16.65
N ASP A 10 -7.64 -2.32 16.64
CA ASP A 10 -6.46 -3.11 17.04
C ASP A 10 -6.20 -4.36 16.18
N ASP A 11 -7.07 -4.63 15.19
CA ASP A 11 -6.92 -5.74 14.27
C ASP A 11 -5.66 -5.61 13.40
N GLN A 12 -4.76 -6.59 13.53
CA GLN A 12 -3.55 -6.68 12.72
C GLN A 12 -3.10 -8.12 12.51
N TYR A 13 -2.33 -8.33 11.45
CA TYR A 13 -1.69 -9.62 11.18
C TYR A 13 -0.18 -9.43 11.05
N ALA A 14 0.58 -10.12 11.90
CA ALA A 14 2.04 -10.10 11.82
C ALA A 14 2.51 -10.81 10.56
N VAL A 15 3.51 -10.22 9.89
CA VAL A 15 4.21 -10.79 8.73
C VAL A 15 5.69 -10.86 9.07
N ALA A 16 6.42 -11.78 8.46
CA ALA A 16 7.88 -11.83 8.61
C ALA A 16 8.52 -10.48 8.21
N SER A 17 9.36 -9.93 9.10
CA SER A 17 10.11 -8.69 8.91
C SER A 17 11.61 -8.96 8.77
N GLY A 18 12.42 -7.92 8.52
CA GLY A 18 13.89 -8.05 8.52
C GLY A 18 14.55 -7.91 7.15
N ALA A 19 13.79 -7.63 6.09
CA ALA A 19 14.35 -7.42 4.75
C ALA A 19 14.66 -5.94 4.50
N THR A 20 15.77 -5.67 3.82
CA THR A 20 15.97 -4.37 3.16
C THR A 20 15.45 -4.48 1.74
N LEU A 21 14.61 -3.52 1.34
CA LEU A 21 14.04 -3.50 -0.01
C LEU A 21 14.85 -2.52 -0.86
N THR A 22 15.54 -3.04 -1.86
CA THR A 22 16.17 -2.20 -2.90
C THR A 22 15.18 -1.89 -4.01
N ASP A 23 14.41 -2.88 -4.41
CA ASP A 23 13.36 -2.79 -5.41
C ASP A 23 12.13 -3.54 -4.92
N ALA A 24 10.93 -2.99 -5.15
CA ALA A 24 9.69 -3.64 -4.76
C ALA A 24 8.53 -3.31 -5.68
N THR A 25 7.61 -4.25 -5.81
CA THR A 25 6.29 -4.05 -6.41
C THR A 25 5.23 -4.65 -5.49
N ILE A 26 4.24 -3.84 -5.11
CA ILE A 26 3.16 -4.22 -4.18
C ILE A 26 1.83 -3.99 -4.88
N PHE A 27 0.93 -4.95 -4.75
CA PHE A 27 -0.47 -4.84 -5.16
C PHE A 27 -1.34 -5.04 -3.94
N ALA A 28 -2.36 -4.21 -3.77
CA ALA A 28 -3.41 -4.46 -2.78
C ALA A 28 -4.79 -4.22 -3.38
N VAL A 29 -5.67 -5.19 -3.19
CA VAL A 29 -7.11 -5.08 -3.45
C VAL A 29 -7.81 -4.90 -2.13
N PHE A 30 -8.47 -3.76 -1.94
CA PHE A 30 -9.15 -3.45 -0.69
C PHE A 30 -10.32 -2.49 -0.89
N ASN A 31 -11.24 -2.48 0.06
CA ASN A 31 -12.29 -1.48 0.22
C ASN A 31 -12.07 -0.80 1.56
N GLN A 32 -12.03 0.53 1.57
CA GLN A 32 -11.78 1.32 2.76
C GLN A 32 -13.03 2.10 3.20
N THR A 33 -13.16 2.34 4.49
CA THR A 33 -14.11 3.31 5.05
C THR A 33 -13.42 4.65 5.33
N ALA A 34 -14.17 5.75 5.31
CA ALA A 34 -13.64 7.06 5.70
C ALA A 34 -13.17 7.01 7.18
N ASN A 35 -12.01 7.58 7.46
CA ASN A 35 -11.34 7.55 8.77
C ASN A 35 -10.36 8.73 8.83
N ALA A 36 -10.16 9.31 10.02
CA ALA A 36 -9.31 10.46 10.27
C ALA A 36 -7.80 10.16 10.18
N GLY A 37 -7.39 8.89 10.25
CA GLY A 37 -6.00 8.44 10.10
C GLY A 37 -5.66 7.93 8.71
N ALA A 38 -4.36 7.77 8.43
CA ALA A 38 -3.91 7.03 7.26
C ALA A 38 -4.34 5.57 7.36
N LYS A 39 -4.84 5.00 6.26
CA LYS A 39 -5.37 3.63 6.22
C LYS A 39 -4.32 2.70 5.66
N VAL A 40 -3.47 2.25 6.57
CA VAL A 40 -2.30 1.42 6.25
C VAL A 40 -2.72 -0.02 6.00
N VAL A 41 -2.71 -0.45 4.74
CA VAL A 41 -3.04 -1.82 4.33
C VAL A 41 -1.88 -2.75 4.67
N VAL A 42 -0.65 -2.34 4.35
CA VAL A 42 0.59 -3.00 4.77
C VAL A 42 1.44 -1.96 5.45
N GLY A 43 1.87 -2.20 6.69
CA GLY A 43 2.88 -1.36 7.28
C GLY A 43 3.47 -1.83 8.59
N GLY A 44 3.59 -0.92 9.56
CA GLY A 44 4.28 -1.15 10.83
C GLY A 44 4.08 0.03 11.78
N ALA A 45 4.10 -0.22 13.09
CA ALA A 45 3.97 0.82 14.10
C ALA A 45 5.31 1.43 14.53
N LEU A 46 6.43 0.81 14.17
CA LEU A 46 7.75 1.34 14.48
C LEU A 46 8.18 2.38 13.44
N ASN A 47 8.95 3.38 13.89
CA ASN A 47 9.56 4.36 12.99
C ASN A 47 10.42 3.65 11.95
N GLY A 48 10.38 4.11 10.70
CA GLY A 48 11.16 3.51 9.62
C GLY A 48 10.48 2.33 8.91
N SER A 49 9.30 1.89 9.34
CA SER A 49 8.56 0.82 8.67
C SER A 49 7.91 1.30 7.38
N LEU A 50 7.99 0.49 6.32
CA LEU A 50 7.25 0.69 5.06
C LEU A 50 5.76 0.86 5.35
N TRP A 51 5.10 1.86 4.76
CA TRP A 51 3.64 2.00 4.75
C TRP A 51 3.12 2.02 3.33
N PHE A 52 2.10 1.22 3.08
CA PHE A 52 1.38 1.14 1.81
C PHE A 52 -0.13 1.09 2.07
N GLY A 53 -0.89 1.94 1.39
CA GLY A 53 -2.34 2.08 1.59
C GLY A 53 -2.83 3.43 1.12
N THR A 54 -3.70 4.07 1.89
CA THR A 54 -4.10 5.46 1.64
C THR A 54 -3.78 6.36 2.83
N ASP A 55 -3.69 7.65 2.59
CA ASP A 55 -3.47 8.63 3.65
C ASP A 55 -4.79 9.26 4.15
N PHE A 56 -4.67 10.32 4.93
CA PHE A 56 -5.79 11.04 5.55
C PHE A 56 -6.70 11.77 4.53
N ASP A 57 -6.21 12.04 3.31
CA ASP A 57 -6.98 12.60 2.20
C ASP A 57 -7.51 11.49 1.26
N GLU A 58 -7.45 10.25 1.73
CA GLU A 58 -7.75 9.03 0.98
C GLU A 58 -6.97 8.89 -0.34
N ARG A 59 -5.77 9.47 -0.45
CA ARG A 59 -4.91 9.28 -1.63
C ARG A 59 -4.03 8.07 -1.45
N GLY A 60 -3.79 7.34 -2.54
CA GLY A 60 -2.84 6.23 -2.55
C GLY A 60 -1.48 6.70 -2.05
N TYR A 61 -0.87 5.90 -1.19
CA TYR A 61 0.28 6.30 -0.40
C TYR A 61 1.31 5.18 -0.31
N LEU A 62 2.56 5.54 -0.56
CA LEU A 62 3.73 4.76 -0.21
C LEU A 62 4.64 5.64 0.65
N GLY A 63 5.07 5.15 1.80
CA GLY A 63 5.91 5.94 2.68
C GLY A 63 6.66 5.13 3.72
N VAL A 64 7.26 5.87 4.64
CA VAL A 64 8.04 5.35 5.75
C VAL A 64 7.53 5.99 7.03
N ALA A 65 7.09 5.16 7.98
CA ALA A 65 6.51 5.54 9.25
C ALA A 65 7.32 6.63 9.95
N ALA A 66 6.67 7.75 10.27
CA ALA A 66 7.25 8.90 10.99
C ALA A 66 8.54 9.50 10.38
N VAL A 67 8.82 9.21 9.11
CA VAL A 67 10.00 9.72 8.40
C VAL A 67 9.59 10.55 7.19
N SER A 68 8.87 9.95 6.23
CA SER A 68 8.60 10.62 4.96
C SER A 68 7.52 9.95 4.13
N THR A 69 6.79 10.76 3.37
CA THR A 69 6.04 10.30 2.20
C THR A 69 7.00 10.04 1.05
N ILE A 70 7.03 8.80 0.53
CA ILE A 70 7.82 8.45 -0.65
C ILE A 70 7.04 8.78 -1.90
N ALA A 71 5.79 8.31 -2.00
CA ALA A 71 4.89 8.67 -3.09
C ALA A 71 3.47 8.88 -2.59
N LYS A 72 2.75 9.82 -3.20
CA LYS A 72 1.32 10.06 -2.97
C LYS A 72 0.61 10.29 -4.29
N THR A 73 -0.61 9.79 -4.42
CA THR A 73 -1.38 9.97 -5.66
C THR A 73 -1.95 11.38 -5.80
N THR A 74 -2.32 11.77 -7.03
CA THR A 74 -2.98 13.08 -7.24
C THR A 74 -4.48 12.99 -7.04
N SER A 75 -5.10 11.88 -7.45
CA SER A 75 -6.51 11.62 -7.23
C SER A 75 -6.77 10.98 -5.86
N VAL A 76 -8.00 11.18 -5.38
CA VAL A 76 -8.53 10.53 -4.18
C VAL A 76 -8.95 9.12 -4.54
N ALA A 77 -8.46 8.14 -3.80
CA ALA A 77 -8.81 6.74 -3.99
C ALA A 77 -10.25 6.46 -3.50
N PRO A 78 -10.98 5.53 -4.14
CA PRO A 78 -12.38 5.27 -3.79
C PRO A 78 -12.59 4.91 -2.32
N VAL A 79 -13.68 5.40 -1.71
CA VAL A 79 -14.14 5.02 -0.36
C VAL A 79 -15.46 4.28 -0.50
N GLY A 80 -15.64 3.20 0.26
CA GLY A 80 -16.85 2.36 0.22
C GLY A 80 -16.97 1.50 -1.05
N SER A 81 -15.94 1.47 -1.90
CA SER A 81 -15.86 0.61 -3.08
C SER A 81 -14.51 -0.10 -3.14
N ALA A 82 -14.49 -1.30 -3.71
CA ALA A 82 -13.25 -2.04 -3.93
C ALA A 82 -12.35 -1.31 -4.93
N MET A 83 -11.06 -1.22 -4.61
CA MET A 83 -10.03 -0.64 -5.46
C MET A 83 -8.82 -1.56 -5.57
N LEU A 84 -8.02 -1.31 -6.60
CA LEU A 84 -6.69 -1.87 -6.77
C LEU A 84 -5.66 -0.73 -6.65
N LEU A 85 -4.78 -0.81 -5.67
CA LEU A 85 -3.61 0.06 -5.55
C LEU A 85 -2.37 -0.74 -5.92
N THR A 86 -1.58 -0.21 -6.84
CA THR A 86 -0.27 -0.76 -7.21
C THR A 86 0.81 0.24 -6.83
N GLY A 87 1.86 -0.22 -6.17
CA GLY A 87 3.03 0.59 -5.84
C GLY A 87 4.31 -0.06 -6.31
N GLN A 88 5.16 0.72 -6.98
CA GLN A 88 6.53 0.35 -7.29
C GLN A 88 7.50 1.27 -6.57
N TYR A 89 8.64 0.71 -6.18
CA TYR A 89 9.71 1.44 -5.55
C TYR A 89 11.06 0.93 -6.01
N THR A 90 12.00 1.85 -6.19
CA THR A 90 13.42 1.54 -6.33
C THR A 90 14.29 2.53 -5.56
N SER A 91 15.27 2.01 -4.82
CA SER A 91 16.31 2.80 -4.18
C SER A 91 17.28 3.38 -5.22
N ALA A 92 17.44 2.71 -6.36
CA ALA A 92 18.28 3.17 -7.46
C ALA A 92 17.56 4.30 -8.21
N GLY A 93 18.08 5.52 -8.11
CA GLY A 93 17.41 6.71 -8.62
C GLY A 93 16.24 7.20 -7.76
N SER A 94 16.00 6.54 -6.62
CA SER A 94 15.05 6.94 -5.58
C SER A 94 13.66 7.32 -6.13
N SER A 95 13.09 6.41 -6.91
CA SER A 95 11.83 6.61 -7.63
C SER A 95 10.74 5.69 -7.10
N ALA A 96 9.50 6.17 -7.19
CA ALA A 96 8.32 5.38 -6.87
C ALA A 96 7.19 5.72 -7.85
N ILE A 97 6.38 4.71 -8.16
CA ILE A 97 5.20 4.84 -9.03
C ILE A 97 4.01 4.29 -8.25
N LEU A 98 2.91 5.03 -8.24
CA LEU A 98 1.61 4.61 -7.75
C LEU A 98 0.60 4.57 -8.89
N ARG A 99 -0.20 3.51 -8.92
CA ARG A 99 -1.35 3.35 -9.82
C ARG A 99 -2.60 3.11 -9.00
N VAL A 100 -3.67 3.82 -9.32
CA VAL A 100 -5.01 3.58 -8.77
C VAL A 100 -5.86 3.00 -9.87
N ASN A 101 -6.43 1.82 -9.64
CA ASN A 101 -7.26 1.09 -10.60
C ASN A 101 -6.59 1.00 -11.98
N ARG A 102 -5.31 0.61 -11.99
CA ARG A 102 -4.50 0.35 -13.19
C ARG A 102 -4.13 1.59 -14.00
N VAL A 103 -4.36 2.79 -13.46
CA VAL A 103 -3.96 4.08 -14.07
C VAL A 103 -2.82 4.68 -13.27
N ASP A 104 -1.74 5.09 -13.94
CA ASP A 104 -0.65 5.85 -13.31
C ASP A 104 -1.20 7.14 -12.72
N ASP A 105 -0.97 7.34 -11.44
CA ASP A 105 -1.45 8.53 -10.71
C ASP A 105 -0.40 8.98 -9.70
N THR A 106 0.87 8.92 -10.08
CA THR A 106 1.96 9.35 -9.19
C THR A 106 2.03 10.87 -9.13
N GLY A 107 1.84 11.44 -7.94
CA GLY A 107 2.01 12.86 -7.69
C GLY A 107 3.39 13.16 -7.11
N THR A 108 3.44 13.45 -5.82
CA THR A 108 4.70 13.72 -5.11
C THR A 108 5.57 12.48 -5.08
N VAL A 109 6.87 12.63 -5.37
CA VAL A 109 7.90 11.61 -5.13
C VAL A 109 9.04 12.22 -4.33
N THR A 110 9.38 11.61 -3.19
CA THR A 110 10.53 12.01 -2.35
C THR A 110 11.55 10.89 -2.33
N ALA A 111 12.81 11.22 -2.64
CA ALA A 111 13.90 10.25 -2.70
C ALA A 111 14.23 9.68 -1.31
N GLN A 112 14.06 8.36 -1.11
CA GLN A 112 14.32 7.67 0.17
C GLN A 112 14.67 6.20 0.01
N THR A 113 15.25 5.60 1.06
CA THR A 113 15.48 4.14 1.20
C THR A 113 14.33 3.50 1.98
N ILE A 114 13.74 2.40 1.48
CA ILE A 114 12.72 1.63 2.21
C ILE A 114 13.36 0.48 2.99
N SER A 115 12.99 0.36 4.28
CA SER A 115 13.35 -0.78 5.12
C SER A 115 12.08 -1.45 5.67
N THR A 116 12.04 -2.78 5.69
CA THR A 116 11.06 -3.56 6.47
C THR A 116 11.72 -4.21 7.68
N ALA A 117 12.88 -3.69 8.11
CA ALA A 117 13.69 -4.31 9.16
C ALA A 117 13.11 -4.19 10.57
N ASN A 118 12.15 -3.29 10.79
CA ASN A 118 11.62 -3.00 12.12
C ASN A 118 10.38 -3.85 12.43
N ASP A 119 9.23 -3.55 11.81
CA ASP A 119 8.02 -4.36 11.87
C ASP A 119 7.28 -4.35 10.54
N THR A 120 6.64 -5.48 10.21
CA THR A 120 5.78 -5.61 9.04
C THR A 120 4.50 -6.31 9.44
N VAL A 121 3.39 -5.60 9.31
CA VAL A 121 2.05 -6.05 9.66
C VAL A 121 1.06 -5.65 8.57
N ILE A 122 -0.07 -6.35 8.53
CA ILE A 122 -1.22 -5.99 7.71
C ILE A 122 -2.22 -5.25 8.60
N ALA A 123 -2.88 -4.24 8.02
CA ALA A 123 -3.94 -3.42 8.61
C ALA A 123 -3.53 -2.42 9.71
N ARG A 124 -2.23 -2.18 9.93
CA ARG A 124 -1.76 -1.25 10.97
C ARG A 124 -0.53 -0.43 10.56
N GLY A 125 -0.57 0.86 10.89
CA GLY A 125 0.55 1.79 10.95
C GLY A 125 0.84 2.26 12.39
N ALA A 126 1.57 3.36 12.55
CA ALA A 126 1.87 3.93 13.87
C ALA A 126 0.67 4.69 14.44
N SER A 127 0.55 4.71 15.77
CA SER A 127 -0.53 5.41 16.50
C SER A 127 -1.92 4.95 16.01
N SER A 128 -2.79 5.89 15.62
CA SER A 128 -4.15 5.64 15.14
C SER A 128 -4.26 5.42 13.63
N ASN A 129 -3.16 5.10 12.94
CA ASN A 129 -3.15 4.85 11.50
C ASN A 129 -3.49 3.39 11.20
N THR A 130 -4.69 2.97 11.59
CA THR A 130 -5.23 1.63 11.40
C THR A 130 -6.09 1.58 10.14
N PHE A 131 -6.11 0.42 9.50
CA PHE A 131 -7.01 0.18 8.38
C PHE A 131 -8.41 -0.16 8.89
N ASN A 132 -9.43 0.46 8.30
CA ASN A 132 -10.83 0.09 8.51
C ASN A 132 -11.46 -0.22 7.16
N GLY A 133 -12.00 -1.43 7.02
CA GLY A 133 -12.64 -1.88 5.80
C GLY A 133 -12.37 -3.35 5.51
N THR A 134 -12.30 -3.72 4.24
CA THR A 134 -12.02 -5.08 3.80
C THR A 134 -10.74 -5.13 2.97
N ILE A 135 -9.79 -5.99 3.35
CA ILE A 135 -8.63 -6.33 2.52
C ILE A 135 -8.91 -7.68 1.85
N TYR A 136 -8.85 -7.72 0.52
CA TYR A 136 -9.17 -8.90 -0.27
C TYR A 136 -7.93 -9.70 -0.65
N GLU A 137 -6.89 -9.04 -1.17
CA GLU A 137 -5.65 -9.68 -1.57
C GLU A 137 -4.49 -8.69 -1.56
N ILE A 138 -3.32 -9.14 -1.09
CA ILE A 138 -2.06 -8.42 -1.15
C ILE A 138 -1.05 -9.32 -1.86
N VAL A 139 -0.36 -8.78 -2.86
CA VAL A 139 0.73 -9.47 -3.57
C VAL A 139 1.98 -8.61 -3.48
N PHE A 140 3.10 -9.22 -3.07
CA PHE A 140 4.36 -8.51 -2.84
C PHE A 140 5.49 -9.18 -3.62
N TYR A 141 6.24 -8.38 -4.36
CA TYR A 141 7.48 -8.78 -5.04
C TYR A 141 8.65 -7.96 -4.51
N ASN A 142 9.76 -8.63 -4.22
CA ASN A 142 11.04 -8.00 -3.84
C ASN A 142 11.87 -7.55 -5.07
N ARG A 143 11.17 -7.15 -6.14
CA ARG A 143 11.77 -6.63 -7.37
C ARG A 143 10.81 -5.67 -8.07
N LEU A 144 11.37 -4.88 -8.98
CA LEU A 144 10.54 -4.16 -9.95
C LEU A 144 9.97 -5.16 -10.96
N LEU A 145 8.65 -5.13 -11.11
CA LEU A 145 7.96 -5.74 -12.24
C LEU A 145 8.00 -4.79 -13.43
N SER A 146 8.10 -5.35 -14.64
CA SER A 146 7.89 -4.62 -15.89
C SER A 146 6.41 -4.25 -16.07
N THR A 147 6.13 -3.30 -16.96
CA THR A 147 4.74 -2.90 -17.29
C THR A 147 3.88 -4.08 -17.75
N ALA A 148 4.46 -5.03 -18.49
CA ALA A 148 3.75 -6.23 -18.92
C ALA A 148 3.43 -7.17 -17.75
N GLU A 149 4.37 -7.37 -16.83
CA GLU A 149 4.16 -8.19 -15.63
C GLU A 149 3.12 -7.55 -14.69
N ILE A 150 3.17 -6.23 -14.52
CA ILE A 150 2.16 -5.47 -13.77
C ILE A 150 0.78 -5.70 -14.38
N ALA A 151 0.63 -5.49 -15.69
CA ALA A 151 -0.64 -5.67 -16.38
C ALA A 151 -1.19 -7.10 -16.21
N LEU A 152 -0.33 -8.13 -16.19
CA LEU A 152 -0.75 -9.51 -15.93
C LEU A 152 -1.34 -9.67 -14.52
N VAL A 153 -0.66 -9.16 -13.49
CA VAL A 153 -1.12 -9.25 -12.10
C VAL A 153 -2.39 -8.42 -11.90
N GLU A 154 -2.43 -7.19 -12.43
CA GLU A 154 -3.59 -6.31 -12.34
C GLU A 154 -4.82 -6.91 -13.04
N ASN A 155 -4.65 -7.55 -14.19
CA ASN A 155 -5.74 -8.24 -14.89
C ASN A 155 -6.26 -9.46 -14.11
N TYR A 156 -5.35 -10.24 -13.51
CA TYR A 156 -5.73 -11.35 -12.63
C TYR A 156 -6.55 -10.84 -11.42
N LEU A 157 -6.06 -9.82 -10.71
CA LEU A 157 -6.74 -9.25 -9.55
C LEU A 157 -8.09 -8.64 -9.91
N LYS A 158 -8.16 -7.93 -11.04
CA LYS A 158 -9.41 -7.39 -11.58
C LYS A 158 -10.42 -8.49 -11.88
N ALA A 159 -10.02 -9.55 -12.58
CA ALA A 159 -10.91 -10.64 -12.92
C ALA A 159 -11.41 -11.39 -11.68
N LYS A 160 -10.55 -11.57 -10.68
CA LYS A 160 -10.88 -12.28 -9.44
C LYS A 160 -11.81 -11.48 -8.51
N TRP A 161 -11.56 -10.18 -8.37
CA TRP A 161 -12.22 -9.34 -7.37
C TRP A 161 -13.19 -8.31 -7.96
N ASN A 162 -13.37 -8.29 -9.28
CA ASN A 162 -14.25 -7.37 -9.99
C ASN A 162 -13.97 -5.89 -9.64
N THR A 163 -12.69 -5.52 -9.52
CA THR A 163 -12.27 -4.12 -9.33
C THR A 163 -12.29 -3.34 -10.64
N PRO A 164 -12.33 -2.00 -10.60
CA PRO A 164 -12.37 -1.16 -11.80
C PRO A 164 -11.25 -1.44 -12.83
#